data_AF-A0A4Q2J2P5-F1
#
_entry.id   AF-A0A4Q2J2P5-F1
#
_cell.length_a   1.000
_cell.length_b   1.000
_cell.length_c   1.000
_cell.angle_alpha   90.00
_cell.angle_beta   90.00
_cell.angle_gamma   90.00
#
_symmetry.space_group_name_H-M   'P 1'
#
loop_
_entity.id
_entity.type
_entity.pdbx_description
1 polymer ?
#
loop_
_entity_poly.entity_id
_entity_poly.type
_entity_poly.pdbx_seq_one_letter_code
_entity_poly.pdbx_strand_id
1 'polypeptide(L)'
;MVSAVGTDFGGKFRQLFESKMTQIMNSCGVNVQIAYRGEVRLNDDYEERAKTFQADTIMVINRSRGTIQSMEQIKSTYDVRLQEAASNKLVWRANVDFDIRNQSGGLEERAGSLVTALFNKMKSDGLLTNCSAD
;
A
#
# COMPACT_ATOMS: atom_id res chain seq x y z
N MET A 1 -6.57 -5.11 -3.40
CA MET A 1 -5.95 -3.85 -2.89
C MET A 1 -6.06 -2.76 -3.94
N VAL A 2 -6.38 -1.55 -3.51
CA VAL A 2 -6.34 -0.33 -4.29
C VAL A 2 -5.27 0.58 -3.71
N SER A 3 -4.32 0.99 -4.54
CA SER A 3 -3.18 1.77 -4.07
C SER A 3 -3.02 3.06 -4.86
N ALA A 4 -2.91 4.19 -4.15
CA ALA A 4 -2.36 5.43 -4.67
C ALA A 4 -0.82 5.47 -4.52
N VAL A 5 -0.20 4.39 -4.03
CA VAL A 5 1.26 4.31 -3.93
C VAL A 5 1.87 4.38 -5.34
N GLY A 6 2.88 5.24 -5.50
CA GLY A 6 3.63 5.39 -6.75
C GLY A 6 2.99 6.32 -7.79
N THR A 7 1.97 7.12 -7.45
CA THR A 7 1.62 8.32 -8.25
C THR A 7 2.78 9.32 -8.29
N ASP A 8 3.52 9.46 -7.20
CA ASP A 8 4.58 10.46 -7.07
C ASP A 8 5.98 9.93 -7.45
N PHE A 9 6.13 8.63 -7.70
CA PHE A 9 7.43 7.96 -7.94
C PHE A 9 7.52 7.26 -9.31
N GLY A 10 6.48 7.36 -10.14
CA GLY A 10 6.42 6.79 -11.49
C GLY A 10 6.12 5.28 -11.55
N GLY A 11 5.88 4.79 -12.76
CA GLY A 11 5.43 3.40 -13.01
C GLY A 11 6.40 2.31 -12.54
N LYS A 12 7.72 2.57 -12.58
CA LYS A 12 8.73 1.61 -12.10
C LYS A 12 8.63 1.37 -10.59
N PHE A 13 8.37 2.42 -9.81
CA PHE A 13 8.15 2.28 -8.36
C PHE A 13 6.90 1.46 -8.05
N ARG A 14 5.81 1.66 -8.82
CA ARG A 14 4.58 0.86 -8.69
C ARG A 14 4.85 -0.63 -8.91
N GLN A 15 5.57 -0.99 -9.98
CA GLN A 15 5.89 -2.39 -10.27
C GLN A 15 6.71 -3.04 -9.14
N LEU A 16 7.72 -2.33 -8.62
CA LEU A 16 8.55 -2.80 -7.51
C LEU A 16 7.75 -2.95 -6.21
N PHE A 17 6.89 -1.98 -5.91
CA PHE A 17 5.98 -2.03 -4.77
C PHE A 17 5.03 -3.23 -4.85
N GLU A 18 4.40 -3.45 -6.01
CA GLU A 18 3.50 -4.58 -6.21
C GLU A 18 4.20 -5.93 -6.08
N SER A 19 5.34 -6.07 -6.76
CA SER A 19 6.13 -7.30 -6.68
C SER A 19 6.47 -7.64 -5.23
N LYS A 20 6.93 -6.65 -4.44
CA LYS A 20 7.34 -6.87 -3.06
C LYS A 20 6.16 -7.09 -2.11
N MET A 21 5.06 -6.34 -2.29
CA MET A 21 3.84 -6.50 -1.50
C MET A 21 3.24 -7.89 -1.71
N THR A 22 3.11 -8.32 -2.97
CA THR A 22 2.59 -9.64 -3.31
C THR A 22 3.48 -10.75 -2.75
N GLN A 23 4.80 -10.60 -2.84
CA GLN A 23 5.75 -11.55 -2.24
C GLN A 23 5.52 -11.72 -0.73
N ILE A 24 5.52 -10.62 0.03
CA ILE A 24 5.40 -10.65 1.49
C ILE A 24 4.02 -11.17 1.91
N MET A 25 2.95 -10.69 1.29
CA MET A 25 1.60 -11.10 1.68
C MET A 25 1.32 -12.57 1.34
N ASN A 26 1.81 -13.06 0.20
CA ASN A 26 1.72 -14.48 -0.13
C ASN A 26 2.49 -15.36 0.86
N SER A 27 3.66 -14.92 1.36
CA SER A 27 4.36 -15.66 2.43
C SER A 27 3.57 -15.74 3.73
N CYS A 28 2.60 -14.84 3.94
CA CYS A 28 1.67 -14.86 5.06
C CYS A 28 0.36 -15.60 4.76
N GLY A 29 0.24 -16.27 3.60
CA GLY A 29 -1.00 -16.93 3.16
C GLY A 29 -2.10 -15.97 2.71
N VAL A 30 -1.78 -14.69 2.48
CA VAL A 30 -2.75 -13.68 2.01
C VAL A 30 -2.56 -13.46 0.52
N ASN A 31 -3.56 -13.83 -0.28
CA ASN A 31 -3.57 -13.53 -1.71
C ASN A 31 -3.84 -12.03 -1.90
N VAL A 32 -2.97 -11.35 -2.66
CA VAL A 32 -3.10 -9.93 -2.95
C VAL A 32 -3.11 -9.68 -4.45
N GLN A 33 -4.14 -8.97 -4.90
CA GLN A 33 -4.19 -8.35 -6.22
C GLN A 33 -4.19 -6.83 -6.06
N ILE A 34 -3.37 -6.12 -6.83
CA ILE A 34 -3.19 -4.67 -6.71
C ILE A 34 -3.76 -3.95 -7.92
N ALA A 35 -4.60 -2.97 -7.65
CA ALA A 35 -5.17 -2.04 -8.60
C ALA A 35 -4.63 -0.64 -8.30
N TYR A 36 -4.01 0.01 -9.29
CA TYR A 36 -3.58 1.40 -9.14
C TYR A 36 -4.67 2.38 -9.55
N ARG A 37 -4.76 3.50 -8.82
CA ARG A 37 -5.50 4.69 -9.25
C ARG A 37 -4.74 5.38 -10.38
N GLY A 38 -5.45 5.78 -11.44
CA GLY A 38 -4.93 6.71 -12.45
C GLY A 38 -4.91 8.15 -11.90
N GLU A 39 -4.14 9.05 -12.52
CA GLU A 39 -3.96 10.43 -12.01
C GLU A 39 -5.25 11.27 -12.01
N VAL A 40 -6.28 10.89 -12.76
CA VAL A 40 -7.53 11.65 -12.87
C VAL A 40 -8.72 10.72 -13.10
N ARG A 41 -9.32 10.15 -12.04
CA ARG A 41 -10.69 9.61 -12.08
C ARG A 41 -11.41 9.89 -10.75
N LEU A 42 -12.46 10.71 -10.84
CA LEU A 42 -13.31 11.12 -9.71
C LEU A 42 -14.25 10.00 -9.24
N ASN A 43 -14.58 9.06 -10.12
CA ASN A 43 -15.37 7.87 -9.82
C ASN A 43 -14.51 6.66 -10.17
N ASP A 44 -13.79 6.15 -9.19
CA ASP A 44 -13.08 4.91 -9.34
C ASP A 44 -13.90 3.80 -8.68
N ASP A 45 -14.24 2.81 -9.49
CA ASP A 45 -15.06 1.67 -9.13
C ASP A 45 -14.21 0.59 -8.43
N TYR A 46 -13.68 0.93 -7.25
CA TYR A 46 -12.91 -0.02 -6.44
C TYR A 46 -13.73 -1.22 -6.02
N GLU A 47 -15.04 -1.03 -5.90
CA GLU A 47 -16.01 -2.08 -5.61
C GLU A 47 -16.14 -3.02 -6.80
N GLU A 48 -16.23 -2.52 -8.04
CA GLU A 48 -16.20 -3.35 -9.24
C GLU A 48 -14.89 -4.14 -9.36
N ARG A 49 -13.73 -3.51 -9.14
CA ARG A 49 -12.45 -4.24 -9.16
C ARG A 49 -12.36 -5.28 -8.05
N ALA A 50 -12.85 -4.97 -6.86
CA ALA A 50 -12.89 -5.93 -5.76
C ALA A 50 -13.80 -7.14 -6.10
N LYS A 51 -14.92 -6.90 -6.79
CA LYS A 51 -15.78 -7.97 -7.33
C LYS A 51 -15.05 -8.80 -8.39
N THR A 52 -14.34 -8.18 -9.32
CA THR A 52 -13.52 -8.90 -10.32
C THR A 52 -12.46 -9.78 -9.65
N PHE A 53 -11.82 -9.28 -8.60
CA PHE A 53 -10.80 -10.01 -7.85
C PHE A 53 -11.39 -11.01 -6.85
N GLN A 54 -12.72 -11.05 -6.69
CA GLN A 54 -13.40 -11.83 -5.66
C GLN A 54 -12.80 -11.59 -4.27
N ALA A 55 -12.48 -10.33 -3.97
CA ALA A 55 -11.75 -9.97 -2.76
C ALA A 55 -12.67 -10.00 -1.53
N ASP A 56 -12.20 -10.59 -0.42
CA ASP A 56 -12.88 -10.53 0.88
C ASP A 56 -12.73 -9.15 1.54
N THR A 57 -11.59 -8.50 1.31
CA THR A 57 -11.26 -7.18 1.85
C THR A 57 -10.63 -6.27 0.81
N ILE A 58 -10.90 -4.97 0.96
CA ILE A 58 -10.34 -3.92 0.13
C ILE A 58 -9.42 -3.08 1.00
N MET A 59 -8.11 -3.13 0.71
CA MET A 59 -7.18 -2.17 1.26
C MET A 59 -7.07 -0.96 0.34
N VAL A 60 -7.28 0.24 0.86
CA VAL A 60 -7.08 1.51 0.16
C VAL A 60 -5.91 2.24 0.80
N ILE A 61 -4.88 2.55 0.01
CA ILE A 61 -3.71 3.33 0.45
C ILE A 61 -3.76 4.69 -0.22
N ASN A 62 -3.98 5.76 0.56
CA ASN A 62 -4.00 7.14 0.06
C ASN A 62 -2.88 7.96 0.70
N ARG A 63 -2.19 8.81 -0.06
CA ARG A 63 -1.30 9.80 0.53
C ARG A 63 -2.14 10.87 1.23
N SER A 64 -1.91 11.08 2.54
CA SER A 64 -2.63 12.09 3.32
C SER A 64 -1.80 13.36 3.52
N ARG A 65 -0.48 13.23 3.68
CA ARG A 65 0.46 14.35 3.87
C ARG A 65 1.81 14.04 3.23
N GLY A 66 2.62 15.08 3.04
CA GLY A 66 4.02 14.91 2.62
C GLY A 66 4.80 16.20 2.66
N THR A 67 6.13 16.07 2.61
CA THR A 67 7.07 17.18 2.47
C THR A 67 7.89 16.96 1.21
N ILE A 68 7.99 18.01 0.38
CA ILE A 68 8.81 18.06 -0.83
C ILE A 68 10.00 18.97 -0.55
N GLN A 69 11.21 18.56 -0.94
CA GLN A 69 12.40 19.41 -0.96
C GLN A 69 13.09 19.22 -2.31
N SER A 70 13.44 20.33 -2.96
CA SER A 70 14.18 20.31 -4.22
C SER A 70 13.57 19.42 -5.31
N MET A 71 12.24 19.47 -5.47
CA MET A 71 11.44 18.65 -6.40
C MET A 71 11.40 17.14 -6.09
N GLU A 72 12.04 16.68 -5.01
CA GLU A 72 11.93 15.31 -4.54
C GLU A 72 11.01 15.24 -3.32
N GLN A 73 10.07 14.29 -3.34
CA GLN A 73 9.28 14.00 -2.16
C GLN A 73 10.14 13.22 -1.16
N ILE A 74 10.32 13.80 0.01
CA ILE A 74 11.21 13.26 1.03
C ILE A 74 10.46 12.55 2.14
N LYS A 75 9.27 13.03 2.49
CA LYS A 75 8.43 12.42 3.51
C LYS A 75 7.01 12.30 2.99
N SER A 76 6.38 11.17 3.27
CA SER A 76 4.99 10.88 2.93
C SER A 76 4.32 10.23 4.12
N THR A 77 3.11 10.67 4.45
CA THR A 77 2.22 9.91 5.33
C THR A 77 1.12 9.32 4.47
N TYR A 78 0.93 8.01 4.57
CA TYR A 78 -0.13 7.27 3.90
C TYR A 78 -1.24 6.94 4.89
N ASP A 79 -2.46 7.35 4.58
CA ASP A 79 -3.69 6.89 5.21
C ASP A 79 -4.10 5.57 4.58
N VAL A 80 -3.97 4.49 5.35
CA VAL A 80 -4.28 3.13 4.92
C VAL A 80 -5.57 2.70 5.57
N ARG A 81 -6.51 2.19 4.77
CA ARG A 81 -7.81 1.69 5.24
C ARG A 81 -8.01 0.29 4.74
N LEU A 82 -8.51 -0.59 5.59
CA LEU A 82 -8.98 -1.91 5.22
C LEU A 82 -10.48 -1.97 5.51
N GLN A 83 -11.25 -2.35 4.50
CA GLN A 83 -12.70 -2.50 4.59
C GLN A 83 -13.12 -3.88 4.10
N GLU A 84 -14.18 -4.41 4.70
CA GLU A 84 -14.83 -5.63 4.20
C GLU A 84 -15.48 -5.36 2.84
N ALA A 85 -15.23 -6.22 1.85
CA ALA A 85 -15.74 -6.00 0.50
C ALA A 85 -17.28 -6.15 0.44
N ALA A 86 -17.85 -7.05 1.23
CA ALA A 86 -19.29 -7.33 1.23
C ALA A 86 -20.13 -6.20 1.83
N SER A 87 -19.65 -5.55 2.90
CA SER A 87 -20.41 -4.57 3.68
C SER A 87 -19.88 -3.14 3.55
N ASN A 88 -18.72 -2.95 2.92
CA ASN A 88 -17.97 -1.69 2.90
C ASN A 88 -17.62 -1.17 4.31
N LYS A 89 -17.72 -2.02 5.33
CA LYS A 89 -17.41 -1.65 6.72
C LYS A 89 -15.90 -1.50 6.88
N LEU A 90 -15.46 -0.35 7.39
CA LEU A 90 -14.09 -0.13 7.80
C LEU A 90 -13.75 -1.06 8.98
N VAL A 91 -12.80 -1.96 8.76
CA VAL A 91 -12.34 -2.92 9.79
C VAL A 91 -11.00 -2.53 10.39
N TRP A 92 -10.19 -1.73 9.67
CA TRP A 92 -8.93 -1.21 10.19
C TRP A 92 -8.48 0.06 9.45
N ARG A 93 -7.74 0.92 10.15
CA ARG A 93 -7.15 2.14 9.60
C ARG A 93 -5.84 2.48 10.32
N ALA A 94 -4.83 2.87 9.56
CA ALA A 94 -3.56 3.35 10.11
C ALA A 94 -2.96 4.48 9.28
N ASN A 95 -2.12 5.28 9.91
CA ASN A 95 -1.18 6.16 9.24
C ASN A 95 0.18 5.46 9.16
N VAL A 96 0.78 5.43 7.98
CA VAL A 96 2.12 4.90 7.75
C VAL A 96 3.01 6.01 7.22
N ASP A 97 4.02 6.35 8.01
CA ASP A 97 5.03 7.33 7.63
C ASP A 97 6.16 6.68 6.83
N PHE A 98 6.57 7.36 5.77
CA PHE A 98 7.65 6.96 4.87
C PHE A 98 8.58 8.15 4.66
N ASP A 99 9.87 7.99 4.99
CA ASP A 99 10.90 9.01 4.79
C ASP A 99 12.02 8.46 3.90
N ILE A 100 12.22 9.10 2.75
CA ILE A 100 13.24 8.76 1.75
C ILE A 100 14.63 9.24 2.16
N ARG A 101 14.79 10.26 3.02
CA ARG A 101 16.14 10.74 3.44
C ARG A 101 16.94 9.68 4.17
N ASN A 102 16.24 8.83 4.92
CA ASN A 102 16.88 7.77 5.69
C ASN A 102 17.14 6.50 4.84
N GLN A 103 16.89 6.57 3.53
CA GLN A 103 17.05 5.48 2.59
C GLN A 103 18.18 5.83 1.61
N SER A 104 19.36 5.26 1.81
CA SER A 104 20.50 5.41 0.88
C SER A 104 20.32 4.65 -0.43
N GLY A 105 19.28 3.82 -0.53
CA GLY A 105 19.01 2.93 -1.65
C GLY A 105 18.33 3.52 -2.88
N GLY A 106 18.42 2.77 -3.97
CA GLY A 106 17.67 3.00 -5.21
C GLY A 106 16.15 2.77 -5.06
N LEU A 107 15.41 2.92 -6.16
CA LEU A 107 13.93 2.80 -6.17
C LEU A 107 13.40 1.48 -5.60
N GLU A 108 14.15 0.38 -5.75
CA GLU A 108 13.78 -0.94 -5.24
C GLU A 108 13.82 -1.00 -3.71
N GLU A 109 14.91 -0.52 -3.10
CA GLU A 109 15.03 -0.46 -1.64
C GLU A 109 13.97 0.47 -1.04
N ARG A 110 13.70 1.60 -1.70
CA ARG A 110 12.65 2.55 -1.28
C ARG A 110 11.26 1.92 -1.36
N ALA A 111 10.93 1.22 -2.44
CA ALA A 111 9.65 0.52 -2.59
C ALA A 111 9.51 -0.60 -1.55
N GLY A 112 10.58 -1.38 -1.33
CA GLY A 112 10.62 -2.43 -0.33
C GLY A 112 10.41 -1.88 1.08
N SER A 113 11.05 -0.77 1.44
CA SER A 113 10.89 -0.14 2.75
C SER A 113 9.47 0.35 3.02
N LEU A 114 8.77 0.88 2.03
CA LEU A 114 7.35 1.23 2.19
C LEU A 114 6.49 -0.01 2.42
N VAL A 115 6.73 -1.10 1.67
CA VAL A 115 6.03 -2.37 1.88
C VAL A 115 6.29 -2.91 3.28
N THR A 116 7.56 -2.90 3.73
CA THR A 116 7.94 -3.32 5.08
C THR A 116 7.27 -2.47 6.15
N ALA A 117 7.16 -1.15 5.97
CA ALA A 117 6.48 -0.26 6.90
C ALA A 117 4.97 -0.58 7.01
N LEU A 118 4.31 -0.82 5.87
CA LEU A 118 2.91 -1.26 5.83
C LEU A 118 2.74 -2.61 6.53
N PHE A 119 3.59 -3.58 6.20
CA PHE A 119 3.56 -4.92 6.76
C PHE A 119 3.76 -4.91 8.28
N ASN A 120 4.79 -4.22 8.77
CA ASN A 120 5.06 -4.09 10.20
C ASN A 120 3.89 -3.44 10.93
N LYS A 121 3.24 -2.44 10.31
CA LYS A 121 2.07 -1.80 10.91
C LYS A 121 0.86 -2.73 10.98
N MET A 122 0.59 -3.53 9.93
CA MET A 122 -0.45 -4.56 9.96
C MET A 122 -0.16 -5.63 11.02
N LYS A 123 1.10 -6.06 11.11
CA LYS A 123 1.54 -7.05 12.10
C LYS A 123 1.42 -6.54 13.53
N SER A 124 1.88 -5.32 13.81
CA SER A 124 1.77 -4.71 15.16
C SER A 124 0.33 -4.54 15.60
N ASP A 125 -0.56 -4.28 14.66
CA ASP A 125 -1.98 -4.07 14.91
C ASP A 125 -2.77 -5.40 14.93
N GLY A 126 -2.09 -6.54 14.80
CA GLY A 126 -2.69 -7.88 14.92
C GLY A 126 -3.46 -8.35 13.68
N LEU A 127 -3.30 -7.71 12.52
CA LEU A 127 -3.94 -8.16 11.28
C LEU A 127 -3.26 -9.39 10.66
N LEU A 128 -1.97 -9.59 10.93
CA LEU A 128 -1.15 -10.65 10.33
C LEU A 128 -0.57 -11.55 11.42
N THR A 129 -1.45 -12.20 12.19
CA THR A 129 -1.08 -13.01 13.37
C THR A 129 -0.25 -14.26 13.02
N ASN A 130 -0.37 -14.77 11.80
CA ASN A 130 0.26 -16.01 11.36
C ASN A 130 1.53 -15.78 10.52
N CYS A 131 2.06 -14.54 10.47
CA CYS A 131 3.22 -14.22 9.66
C CYS A 131 4.49 -14.02 10.50
N SER A 132 5.35 -15.03 10.54
CA SER A 132 6.75 -14.91 10.95
C SER A 132 7.50 -14.17 9.85
N ALA A 133 8.13 -13.05 10.20
CA ALA A 133 9.08 -12.42 9.29
C ALA A 133 10.36 -13.25 9.37
N ASP A 134 10.86 -13.75 8.23
CA ASP A 134 12.27 -14.11 8.09
C ASP A 134 13.08 -12.84 7.76
#